data_AF-A0A4S4BLE9-F1
#
_entry.id   AF-A0A4S4BLE9-F1
#
_cell.length_a   1.000
_cell.length_b   1.000
_cell.length_c   1.000
_cell.angle_alpha   90.00
_cell.angle_beta   90.00
_cell.angle_gamma   90.00
#
_symmetry.space_group_name_H-M   'P 1'
#
loop_
_entity.id
_entity.type
_entity.pdbx_description
1 polymer ?
#
loop_
_entity_poly.entity_id
_entity_poly.type
_entity_poly.pdbx_seq_one_letter_code
_entity_poly.pdbx_strand_id
1 'polypeptide(L)'
;MQPDTIKQLIIKHCHDAGISGSAHAFRRTMAKSFLMNGGNAYALQALLGHSDITMTRHYVSLQPADVRHRHETCSPVESLLRYAQKCKDERKMSRE
;
A
#
# COMPACT_ATOMS: atom_id res chain seq x y z
N MET A 1 1.08 -27.79 20.88
CA MET A 1 2.05 -26.77 20.45
C MET A 1 1.90 -25.58 21.39
N GLN A 2 2.88 -25.30 22.24
CA GLN A 2 2.77 -24.22 23.21
C GLN A 2 2.84 -22.86 22.47
N PRO A 3 2.01 -21.87 22.83
CA PRO A 3 1.91 -20.60 22.10
C PRO A 3 3.24 -19.83 22.01
N ASP A 4 4.16 -20.06 22.94
CA ASP A 4 5.45 -19.38 22.98
C ASP A 4 6.51 -19.95 22.02
N THR A 5 6.36 -21.19 21.53
CA THR A 5 7.40 -21.83 20.72
C THR A 5 7.67 -21.09 19.42
N ILE A 6 6.62 -20.65 18.71
CA ILE A 6 6.75 -19.87 17.47
C ILE A 6 7.36 -18.51 17.75
N LYS A 7 6.95 -17.86 18.85
CA LYS A 7 7.47 -16.55 19.24
C LYS A 7 8.96 -16.61 19.51
N GLN A 8 9.40 -17.60 20.30
CA GLN A 8 10.81 -17.83 20.62
C GLN A 8 11.63 -18.15 19.36
N LEU A 9 11.08 -18.97 18.46
CA LEU A 9 11.73 -19.30 17.19
C LEU A 9 11.96 -18.06 16.32
N ILE A 10 10.94 -17.20 16.19
CA ILE A 10 11.04 -15.94 15.43
C ILE A 10 12.10 -15.04 16.04
N ILE A 11 12.08 -14.85 17.36
CA ILE A 11 13.07 -14.00 18.06
C ILE A 11 14.48 -14.54 17.88
N LYS A 12 14.66 -15.86 17.98
CA LYS A 12 15.96 -16.52 17.77
C LYS A 12 16.49 -16.26 16.36
N HIS A 13 15.70 -16.51 15.33
CA HIS A 13 16.12 -16.27 13.95
C HIS A 13 16.40 -14.79 13.66
N CYS A 14 15.62 -13.87 14.24
CA CYS A 14 15.89 -12.45 14.14
C CYS A 14 17.26 -12.10 14.75
N HIS A 15 17.54 -12.61 15.95
CA HIS A 15 18.83 -12.43 16.61
C HIS A 15 19.99 -13.01 15.79
N ASP A 16 19.84 -14.22 15.23
CA ASP A 16 20.85 -14.85 14.37
C ASP A 16 21.13 -14.03 13.09
N ALA A 17 20.12 -13.33 12.58
CA ALA A 17 20.23 -12.39 11.47
C ALA A 17 20.80 -11.02 11.86
N GLY A 18 21.08 -10.77 13.15
CA GLY A 18 21.56 -9.48 13.67
C GLY A 18 20.49 -8.39 13.69
N ILE A 19 19.21 -8.74 13.60
CA ILE A 19 18.09 -7.79 13.53
C ILE A 19 17.17 -8.00 14.74
N SER A 20 16.79 -6.93 15.43
CA SER A 20 15.75 -7.05 16.46
C SER A 20 14.36 -7.11 15.79
N GLY A 21 13.67 -8.23 15.96
CA GLY A 21 12.40 -8.48 15.28
C GLY A 21 11.43 -9.33 16.10
N SER A 22 10.14 -9.16 15.81
CA SER A 22 9.06 -9.95 16.39
C SER A 22 7.99 -10.23 15.35
N ALA A 23 7.08 -11.18 15.63
CA ALA A 23 5.92 -11.44 14.77
C ALA A 23 5.09 -10.17 14.51
N HIS A 24 4.98 -9.29 15.51
CA HIS A 24 4.30 -8.00 15.34
C HIS A 24 5.09 -7.09 14.38
N ALA A 25 6.41 -6.99 14.51
CA ALA A 25 7.24 -6.20 13.60
C ALA A 25 7.11 -6.67 12.14
N PHE A 26 7.11 -7.98 11.88
CA PHE A 26 6.86 -8.53 10.55
C PHE A 26 5.50 -8.14 9.99
N ARG A 27 4.44 -8.18 10.82
CA ARG A 27 3.10 -7.74 10.42
C ARG A 27 3.11 -6.26 10.00
N ARG A 28 3.85 -5.40 10.70
CA ARG A 28 3.99 -3.98 10.33
C ARG A 28 4.68 -3.81 8.99
N THR A 29 5.78 -4.53 8.76
CA THR A 29 6.54 -4.48 7.50
C THR A 29 5.70 -4.98 6.32
N MET A 30 4.95 -6.08 6.51
CA MET A 30 4.04 -6.60 5.50
C MET A 30 2.96 -5.58 5.13
N ALA A 31 2.29 -5.00 6.14
CA ALA A 31 1.27 -3.99 5.94
C ALA A 31 1.80 -2.75 5.20
N LYS A 32 2.99 -2.26 5.57
CA LYS A 32 3.64 -1.13 4.89
C LYS A 32 3.96 -1.48 3.44
N SER A 33 4.59 -2.62 3.19
CA SER A 33 4.95 -3.07 1.83
C SER A 33 3.71 -3.19 0.93
N PHE A 34 2.62 -3.76 1.45
CA PHE A 34 1.35 -3.88 0.72
C PHE A 34 0.81 -2.52 0.26
N LEU A 35 0.85 -1.51 1.14
CA LEU A 35 0.38 -0.16 0.81
C LEU A 35 1.30 0.56 -0.18
N MET A 36 2.62 0.41 -0.02
CA MET A 36 3.62 0.97 -0.93
C MET A 36 3.47 0.41 -2.35
N ASN A 37 3.11 -0.86 -2.49
CA ASN A 37 2.86 -1.52 -3.78
C ASN A 37 1.50 -1.14 -4.41
N GLY A 38 0.81 -0.11 -3.91
CA GLY A 38 -0.48 0.32 -4.45
C GLY A 38 -1.71 -0.36 -3.83
N GLY A 39 -1.52 -1.15 -2.77
CA GLY A 39 -2.61 -1.84 -2.08
C GLY A 39 -3.64 -0.89 -1.47
N ASN A 40 -4.88 -1.38 -1.34
CA ASN A 40 -6.00 -0.67 -0.72
C ASN A 40 -6.02 -0.90 0.80
N ALA A 41 -6.16 0.16 1.59
CA ALA A 41 -6.22 0.08 3.05
C ALA A 41 -7.41 -0.75 3.58
N TYR A 42 -8.57 -0.74 2.89
CA TYR A 42 -9.72 -1.58 3.26
C TYR A 42 -9.46 -3.07 2.97
N ALA A 43 -8.79 -3.37 1.86
CA ALA A 43 -8.37 -4.73 1.53
C ALA A 43 -7.34 -5.23 2.57
N LEU A 44 -6.40 -4.37 2.97
CA LEU A 44 -5.44 -4.68 4.02
C LEU A 44 -6.12 -4.93 5.37
N GLN A 45 -7.16 -4.16 5.71
CA GLN A 45 -7.95 -4.36 6.93
C GLN A 45 -8.60 -5.74 6.95
N ALA A 46 -9.25 -6.14 5.85
CA ALA A 46 -9.85 -7.47 5.71
C ALA A 46 -8.79 -8.58 5.77
N LEU A 47 -7.65 -8.39 5.11
CA LEU A 47 -6.53 -9.35 5.11
C LEU A 47 -5.93 -9.56 6.50
N LEU A 48 -5.85 -8.50 7.32
CA LEU A 48 -5.35 -8.57 8.69
C LEU A 48 -6.41 -8.99 9.72
N GLY A 49 -7.69 -9.05 9.33
CA GLY A 49 -8.79 -9.37 10.23
C GLY A 49 -9.06 -8.29 11.28
N HIS A 50 -8.75 -7.02 10.99
CA HIS A 50 -8.98 -5.93 11.92
C HIS A 50 -10.44 -5.47 11.90
N SER A 51 -11.10 -5.49 13.06
CA SER A 51 -12.48 -4.99 13.21
C SER A 51 -12.58 -3.47 12.98
N ASP A 52 -11.51 -2.72 13.29
CA ASP A 52 -11.45 -1.27 13.12
C ASP A 52 -10.29 -0.86 12.19
N ILE A 53 -10.58 0.07 11.28
CA ILE A 53 -9.61 0.66 10.36
C ILE A 53 -8.57 1.51 11.09
N THR A 54 -8.86 1.99 12.30
CA THR A 54 -7.93 2.76 13.13
C THR A 54 -6.63 1.99 13.39
N MET A 55 -6.71 0.67 13.61
CA MET A 55 -5.53 -0.21 13.78
C MET A 55 -4.69 -0.28 12.51
N THR A 56 -5.33 -0.29 11.34
CA THR A 56 -4.65 -0.34 10.03
C THR A 56 -4.08 1.03 9.64
N ARG A 57 -4.71 2.13 10.07
CA ARG A 57 -4.27 3.50 9.79
C ARG A 57 -2.85 3.78 10.32
N HIS A 58 -2.43 3.12 11.40
CA HIS A 58 -1.04 3.18 11.89
C HIS A 58 0.01 2.71 10.88
N TYR A 59 -0.38 1.96 9.85
CA TYR A 59 0.50 1.52 8.76
C TYR A 59 0.42 2.42 7.52
N VAL A 60 -0.63 3.25 7.42
CA VAL A 60 -0.92 4.16 6.30
C VAL A 60 -0.29 5.54 6.53
N SER A 61 0.87 5.62 7.19
CA SER A 61 1.69 6.84 7.10
C SER A 61 2.34 6.84 5.71
N LEU A 62 1.50 7.05 4.69
CA LEU A 62 1.91 7.33 3.33
C LEU A 62 2.78 8.58 3.40
N GLN A 63 3.98 8.50 2.84
CA GLN A 63 4.79 9.70 2.75
C GLN A 63 4.08 10.69 1.83
N PRO A 64 4.23 12.02 2.04
CA PRO A 64 3.59 13.03 1.19
C PRO A 64 3.86 12.81 -0.32
N ALA A 65 5.00 12.20 -0.66
CA ALA A 65 5.36 11.79 -2.00
C ALA A 65 4.36 10.79 -2.63
N ASP A 66 3.86 9.83 -1.85
CA ASP A 66 2.95 8.78 -2.34
C ASP A 66 1.55 9.35 -2.63
N VAL A 67 1.10 10.29 -1.79
CA VAL A 67 -0.18 11.00 -1.99
C VAL A 67 -0.13 11.81 -3.27
N ARG A 68 0.99 12.50 -3.51
CA ARG A 68 1.19 13.28 -4.73
C ARG A 68 1.18 12.40 -5.99
N HIS A 69 1.89 11.28 -5.96
CA HIS A 69 1.93 10.35 -7.09
C HIS A 69 0.54 9.77 -7.42
N ARG A 70 -0.24 9.39 -6.40
CA ARG A 70 -1.62 8.93 -6.59
C ARG A 70 -2.55 10.04 -7.08
N HIS A 71 -2.38 11.27 -6.60
CA HIS A 71 -3.16 12.41 -7.07
C HIS A 71 -2.86 12.73 -8.54
N GLU A 72 -1.58 12.69 -8.96
CA GLU A 72 -1.18 12.89 -10.35
C GLU A 72 -1.78 11.83 -11.29
N THR A 73 -1.88 10.57 -10.82
CA THR A 73 -2.40 9.47 -11.63
C THR A 73 -3.93 9.42 -11.67
N CYS A 74 -4.60 9.74 -10.55
CA CYS A 74 -6.05 9.58 -10.39
C CYS A 74 -6.83 10.90 -10.40
N SER A 75 -6.20 12.03 -10.74
CA SER A 75 -6.88 13.33 -10.78
C SER A 75 -8.02 13.31 -11.83
N PRO A 76 -9.26 13.64 -11.42
CA PRO A 76 -10.39 13.74 -12.35
C PRO A 76 -10.14 14.78 -13.45
N VAL A 77 -9.46 15.88 -13.11
CA VAL A 77 -9.09 16.94 -14.06
C VAL A 77 -8.14 16.40 -15.12
N GLU A 78 -7.16 15.60 -14.71
CA GLU A 78 -6.20 15.00 -15.62
C GLU A 78 -6.88 13.99 -16.56
N SER A 79 -7.84 13.20 -16.05
CA SER A 79 -8.65 12.29 -16.87
C SER A 79 -9.50 13.04 -17.91
N LEU A 80 -10.12 14.15 -17.50
CA LEU A 80 -10.90 15.00 -18.41
C LEU A 80 -10.03 15.70 -19.46
N LEU A 81 -8.83 16.16 -19.08
CA LEU A 81 -7.85 16.72 -20.01
C LEU A 81 -7.39 15.67 -21.04
N ARG A 82 -7.09 14.45 -20.59
CA ARG A 82 -6.75 13.33 -21.48
C ARG A 82 -7.88 13.03 -22.47
N TYR A 83 -9.13 13.03 -21.99
CA TYR A 83 -10.30 12.83 -22.84
C TYR A 83 -10.45 13.97 -23.88
N ALA A 84 -10.32 15.22 -23.44
CA ALA A 84 -10.42 16.39 -24.33
C ALA A 84 -9.32 16.41 -25.40
N GLN A 85 -8.11 15.96 -25.07
CA GLN A 85 -7.00 15.86 -26.03
C GLN A 85 -7.27 14.77 -27.08
N LYS A 86 -7.74 13.60 -26.65
CA LYS A 86 -8.13 12.49 -27.54
C LYS A 86 -9.15 12.94 -28.59
N CYS A 87 -10.18 13.69 -28.19
CA CYS A 87 -11.19 14.22 -29.12
C CYS A 87 -10.62 15.22 -30.14
N LYS A 88 -9.54 15.95 -29.82
CA LYS A 88 -8.88 16.86 -30.77
C LYS A 88 -8.05 16.09 -31.79
N ASP A 89 -7.36 15.04 -31.35
CA ASP A 89 -6.52 14.21 -32.20
C ASP A 89 -7.38 13.39 -33.18
N GLU A 90 -8.50 12.83 -32.73
CA GLU A 90 -9.49 12.14 -33.58
C GLU A 90 -10.07 13.07 -34.67
N ARG A 91 -10.29 14.35 -34.36
CA ARG A 91 -10.78 15.34 -35.33
C ARG A 91 -9.74 15.77 -36.35
N LYS A 92 -8.45 15.68 -36.03
CA LYS A 92 -7.35 15.93 -36.97
C LYS A 92 -7.19 14.78 -37.97
N MET A 93 -7.25 13.55 -37.49
CA MET A 93 -7.15 12.33 -38.32
C MET A 93 -8.30 12.14 -39.32
N SER A 94 -9.46 12.76 -39.08
CA SER A 94 -10.61 12.72 -40.00
C SER A 94 -10.56 13.80 -41.09
N ARG A 95 -9.58 14.72 -41.04
CA ARG A 95 -9.40 15.82 -42.00
C ARG A 95 -8.24 15.59 -42.97
N GLU A 96 -7.46 14.53 -42.80
CA GLU A 96 -6.47 13.99 -43.73
C GLU A 96 -7.06 12.80 -44.48
#